data_AF-A0A0Q7D7B6-F1
#
_entry.id   AF-A0A0Q7D7B6-F1
#
_cell.length_a   1.000
_cell.length_b   1.000
_cell.length_c   1.000
_cell.angle_alpha   90.00
_cell.angle_beta   90.00
_cell.angle_gamma   90.00
#
_symmetry.space_group_name_H-M   'P 1'
#
loop_
_entity.id
_entity.type
_entity.pdbx_description
1 polymer ?
#
loop_
_entity_poly.entity_id
_entity_poly.type
_entity_poly.pdbx_seq_one_letter_code
_entity_poly.pdbx_strand_id
1 'polypeptide(L)'
;MPHTAKQLPQTTWGDLEAIFDSLASTGQQKETVHHLLQVTRELSPYLTRLDLLREIICIALVLLPAEAQPPQSWRWLAQGPPGPPGDGS
;
A
#
# COMPACT_ATOMS: atom_id res chain seq x y z
N MET A 1 -19.68 2.25 28.99
CA MET A 1 -18.85 3.37 28.48
C MET A 1 -19.17 3.52 27.00
N PRO A 2 -19.82 4.59 26.54
CA PRO A 2 -20.03 4.78 25.11
C PRO A 2 -18.65 4.98 24.45
N HIS A 3 -18.33 4.14 23.46
CA HIS A 3 -17.14 4.32 22.66
C HIS A 3 -17.35 5.57 21.80
N THR A 4 -16.75 6.69 22.20
CA THR A 4 -16.65 7.86 21.34
C THR A 4 -15.72 7.46 20.20
N ALA A 5 -16.29 6.97 19.09
CA ALA A 5 -15.53 6.72 17.89
C ALA A 5 -14.87 8.04 17.50
N LYS A 6 -13.54 8.14 17.69
CA LYS A 6 -12.78 9.28 17.20
C LYS A 6 -13.05 9.38 15.71
N GLN A 7 -13.61 10.50 15.27
CA GLN A 7 -13.79 10.73 13.84
C GLN A 7 -12.41 10.65 13.18
N LEU A 8 -12.32 9.83 12.15
CA LEU A 8 -11.14 9.83 11.29
C LEU A 8 -11.01 11.22 10.67
N PRO A 9 -9.78 11.75 10.56
CA PRO A 9 -9.56 13.02 9.90
C PRO A 9 -10.15 12.98 8.49
N GLN A 10 -10.80 14.08 8.10
CA GLN A 10 -11.30 14.26 6.74
C GLN A 10 -10.10 14.63 5.86
N THR A 11 -9.42 13.61 5.35
CA THR A 11 -8.23 13.79 4.52
C THR A 11 -8.64 14.11 3.08
N THR A 12 -8.10 15.19 2.53
CA THR A 12 -8.23 15.52 1.10
C THR A 12 -7.15 14.84 0.27
N TRP A 13 -7.32 14.82 -1.06
CA TRP A 13 -6.26 14.35 -1.96
C TRP A 13 -4.96 15.14 -1.82
N GLY A 14 -5.05 16.46 -1.63
CA GLY A 14 -3.87 17.30 -1.40
C GLY A 14 -3.16 16.97 -0.09
N ASP A 15 -3.90 16.60 0.96
CA ASP A 15 -3.29 16.13 2.21
C ASP A 15 -2.55 14.80 2.02
N LEU A 16 -3.13 13.87 1.25
CA LEU A 16 -2.46 12.61 0.91
C LEU A 16 -1.17 12.87 0.13
N GLU A 17 -1.23 13.68 -0.93
CA GLU A 17 -0.07 14.09 -1.73
C GLU A 17 1.04 14.67 -0.84
N ALA A 18 0.71 15.59 0.07
CA ALA A 18 1.67 16.20 1.00
C ALA A 18 2.27 15.19 2.01
N ILE A 19 1.45 14.29 2.55
CA ILE A 19 1.90 13.23 3.46
C ILE A 19 2.89 12.32 2.73
N PHE A 20 2.53 11.84 1.54
CA PHE A 20 3.37 10.95 0.77
C PHE A 20 4.66 11.63 0.29
N ASP A 21 4.61 12.90 -0.09
CA ASP A 21 5.80 13.69 -0.42
C ASP A 21 6.77 13.84 0.74
N SER A 22 6.23 13.98 1.97
CA SER A 22 7.04 14.07 3.19
C SER A 22 7.70 12.74 3.57
N LEU A 23 7.08 11.62 3.20
CA LEU A 23 7.56 10.27 3.51
C LEU A 23 8.54 9.74 2.45
N ALA A 24 8.43 10.19 1.21
CA ALA A 24 9.29 9.77 0.11
C ALA A 24 10.72 10.31 0.27
N SER A 25 11.69 9.41 0.32
CA SER A 25 13.11 9.72 0.57
C SER A 25 13.92 9.95 -0.70
N THR A 26 13.43 9.48 -1.86
CA THR A 26 14.13 9.58 -3.16
C THR A 26 13.22 10.19 -4.22
N GLY A 27 13.82 10.78 -5.27
CA GLY A 27 13.07 11.30 -6.41
C GLY A 27 12.21 10.22 -7.09
N GLN A 28 12.75 9.01 -7.25
CA GLN A 28 12.02 7.87 -7.80
C GLN A 28 10.79 7.50 -6.96
N GLN A 29 10.90 7.50 -5.63
CA GLN A 29 9.77 7.23 -4.73
C GLN A 29 8.69 8.31 -4.88
N LYS A 30 9.07 9.59 -4.98
CA LYS A 30 8.13 10.69 -5.19
C LYS A 30 7.35 10.53 -6.48
N GLU A 31 8.05 10.33 -7.59
CA GLU A 31 7.43 10.11 -8.91
C GLU A 31 6.48 8.90 -8.90
N THR A 32 6.94 7.80 -8.30
CA THR A 32 6.15 6.56 -8.22
C THR A 32 4.87 6.78 -7.41
N VAL A 33 4.97 7.42 -6.23
CA VAL A 33 3.79 7.65 -5.38
C VAL A 33 2.85 8.68 -5.99
N HIS A 34 3.35 9.74 -6.61
CA HIS A 34 2.51 10.71 -7.34
C HIS A 34 1.72 10.03 -8.45
N HIS A 35 2.37 9.18 -9.24
CA HIS A 35 1.71 8.42 -10.30
C HIS A 35 0.63 7.50 -9.74
N LEU A 36 0.93 6.74 -8.68
CA LEU A 36 -0.04 5.83 -8.06
C LEU A 36 -1.23 6.59 -7.45
N LEU A 37 -0.99 7.69 -6.73
CA LEU A 37 -2.05 8.54 -6.18
C LEU A 37 -2.95 9.10 -7.27
N GLN A 38 -2.37 9.56 -8.38
CA GLN A 38 -3.15 10.08 -9.50
C GLN A 38 -4.08 9.00 -10.07
N VAL A 39 -3.54 7.80 -10.35
CA VAL A 39 -4.34 6.68 -10.87
C VAL A 39 -5.42 6.26 -9.86
N THR A 40 -5.08 6.14 -8.57
CA THR A 40 -6.07 5.81 -7.53
C THR A 40 -7.16 6.89 -7.40
N ARG A 41 -6.81 8.17 -7.57
CA ARG A 41 -7.78 9.28 -7.58
C ARG A 41 -8.74 9.16 -8.76
N GLU A 42 -8.25 8.85 -9.95
CA GLU A 42 -9.07 8.62 -11.15
C GLU A 42 -9.99 7.40 -10.98
N LEU A 43 -9.51 6.34 -10.32
CA LEU A 43 -10.29 5.13 -10.05
C LEU A 43 -11.25 5.24 -8.86
N SER A 44 -11.04 6.20 -7.96
CA SER A 44 -11.79 6.33 -6.71
C SER A 44 -13.32 6.33 -6.84
N PRO A 45 -13.96 6.86 -7.91
CA PRO A 45 -15.41 6.77 -8.07
C PRO A 45 -15.95 5.34 -8.25
N TYR A 46 -15.08 4.41 -8.66
CA TYR A 46 -15.43 3.01 -8.95
C TYR A 46 -15.05 2.05 -7.81
N LEU A 47 -14.37 2.54 -6.77
CA LEU A 47 -13.90 1.73 -5.65
C LEU A 47 -14.87 1.80 -4.46
N THR A 48 -15.00 0.69 -3.74
CA THR A 48 -15.62 0.75 -2.41
C THR A 48 -14.71 1.52 -1.46
N ARG A 49 -15.25 2.03 -0.35
CA ARG A 49 -14.44 2.72 0.65
C ARG A 49 -13.32 1.84 1.21
N LEU A 50 -13.56 0.54 1.33
CA LEU A 50 -12.57 -0.41 1.83
C LEU A 50 -11.45 -0.62 0.80
N ASP A 51 -11.80 -0.73 -0.48
CA ASP A 51 -10.82 -0.88 -1.56
C ASP A 51 -10.00 0.39 -1.73
N LEU A 52 -10.62 1.56 -1.69
CA LEU A 52 -9.89 2.84 -1.72
C LEU A 52 -8.90 2.96 -0.56
N LEU A 53 -9.31 2.57 0.65
CA LEU A 53 -8.41 2.56 1.81
C LEU A 53 -7.26 1.56 1.61
N ARG A 54 -7.55 0.39 1.04
CA ARG A 54 -6.55 -0.63 0.71
C ARG A 54 -5.53 -0.08 -0.28
N GLU A 55 -5.97 0.57 -1.36
CA GLU A 55 -5.07 1.16 -2.36
C GLU A 55 -4.15 2.21 -1.71
N ILE A 56 -4.69 3.10 -0.87
CA ILE A 56 -3.89 4.11 -0.16
C ILE A 56 -2.82 3.44 0.74
N ILE A 57 -3.18 2.36 1.44
CA ILE A 57 -2.21 1.60 2.26
C ILE A 57 -1.15 0.94 1.37
N CYS A 58 -1.54 0.36 0.25
CA CYS A 58 -0.62 -0.26 -0.71
C CYS A 58 0.38 0.74 -1.30
N ILE A 59 -0.05 1.98 -1.56
CA ILE A 59 0.86 3.06 -1.99
C ILE A 59 1.90 3.34 -0.91
N ALA A 60 1.53 3.36 0.37
CA ALA A 60 2.47 3.55 1.47
C ALA A 60 3.54 2.44 1.57
N LEU A 61 3.21 1.21 1.16
CA LEU A 61 4.18 0.11 1.15
C LEU A 61 5.32 0.32 0.15
N VAL A 62 5.11 1.11 -0.90
CA VAL A 62 6.16 1.45 -1.89
C VAL A 62 7.26 2.32 -1.26
N LEU A 63 6.93 3.03 -0.17
CA LEU A 63 7.88 3.86 0.57
C LEU A 63 8.68 3.09 1.62
N LEU A 64 8.36 1.81 1.85
CA LEU A 64 9.10 1.01 2.81
C LEU A 64 10.55 0.81 2.35
N PRO A 65 11.53 0.88 3.27
CA PRO A 65 12.92 0.56 2.95
C PRO A 65 13.03 -0.89 2.47
N ALA A 66 14.05 -1.19 1.67
CA ALA A 66 14.24 -2.52 1.09
C ALA A 66 14.39 -3.60 2.17
N GLU A 67 14.89 -3.23 3.34
CA GLU A 67 15.07 -4.07 4.52
C GLU A 67 13.74 -4.38 5.23
N ALA A 68 12.68 -3.62 4.95
CA ALA A 68 11.32 -3.85 5.43
C ALA A 68 10.49 -4.68 4.43
N GLN A 69 11.09 -5.18 3.35
CA GLN A 69 10.44 -6.20 2.54
C GLN A 69 10.21 -7.47 3.37
N PRO A 70 9.09 -8.19 3.15
CA PRO A 70 8.82 -9.41 3.90
C PRO A 70 10.00 -10.38 3.76
N PRO A 71 10.38 -11.08 4.84
CA PRO A 71 11.51 -12.00 4.81
C PRO A 71 11.31 -13.02 3.69
N GLN A 72 12.39 -13.51 3.06
CA GLN A 72 12.30 -14.45 1.93
C GLN A 72 11.45 -15.68 2.26
N SER A 73 11.41 -16.09 3.54
CA SER A 73 10.55 -17.15 4.05
C SER A 73 9.05 -16.90 3.88
N TRP A 74 8.61 -15.70 3.50
CA TRP A 74 7.22 -15.35 3.23
C TRP A 74 6.93 -15.23 1.73
N ARG A 75 7.91 -15.44 0.84
CA ARG A 75 7.69 -15.38 -0.61
C ARG A 75 6.69 -16.43 -1.11
N TRP A 76 6.58 -17.59 -0.44
CA TRP A 76 5.56 -18.60 -0.75
C TRP A 76 4.13 -18.12 -0.47
N LEU A 77 3.92 -17.12 0.42
CA LEU A 77 2.59 -16.55 0.62
C LEU A 77 2.12 -15.76 -0.61
N ALA A 78 3.05 -15.15 -1.35
CA ALA A 78 2.75 -14.41 -2.58
C ALA A 78 2.73 -15.32 -3.82
N GLN A 79 3.45 -16.45 -3.79
CA GLN A 79 3.64 -17.33 -4.95
C GLN A 79 2.90 -18.67 -4.85
N GLY A 80 2.16 -18.90 -3.76
CA GLY A 80 1.56 -20.19 -3.43
C GLY A 80 2.57 -21.12 -2.72
N PRO A 81 2.08 -22.14 -1.99
CA PRO A 81 2.95 -23.08 -1.31
C PRO A 81 3.87 -23.78 -2.33
N PRO A 82 5.16 -24.00 -2.00
CA PRO A 82 6.02 -24.83 -2.84
C PRO A 82 5.37 -26.20 -3.00
N GLY A 83 5.29 -26.69 -4.24
CA GLY A 83 4.81 -28.03 -4.51
C GLY A 83 5.63 -29.08 -3.74
N PRO A 84 5.04 -30.24 -3.40
CA PRO A 84 5.79 -31.29 -2.73
C PRO A 84 7.05 -31.65 -3.54
N PRO A 85 8.17 -31.99 -2.89
CA PRO A 85 9.33 -32.50 -3.60
C PRO A 85 8.87 -33.69 -4.43
N GLY A 86 9.01 -33.58 -5.75
CA GLY A 86 8.70 -34.69 -6.63
C GLY A 86 9.59 -35.86 -6.24
N ASP A 87 8.98 -36.98 -5.87
CA ASP A 87 9.68 -38.25 -5.75
C ASP A 87 10.24 -38.57 -7.14
N GLY A 88 11.52 -38.24 -7.34
CA GLY A 88 12.28 -38.66 -8.50
C GLY A 88 12.28 -40.18 -8.52
N SER A 89 11.58 -40.75 -9.50
CA SER A 89 11.70 -42.15 -9.90
C SER A 89 12.95 -42.35 -10.75
#